data_AF-G7Z614-F1
#
_entry.id   AF-G7Z614-F1
#
_cell.length_a   1.000
_cell.length_b   1.000
_cell.length_c   1.000
_cell.angle_alpha   90.00
_cell.angle_beta   90.00
_cell.angle_gamma   90.00
#
_symmetry.space_group_name_H-M   'P 1'
#
loop_
_entity.id
_entity.type
_entity.pdbx_description
1 polymer ?
#
loop_
_entity_poly.entity_id
_entity_poly.type
_entity_poly.pdbx_seq_one_letter_code
_entity_poly.pdbx_strand_id
1 'polypeptide(L)'
;MSKDTTNQTAEALFEKALSIAEKHLDEAIKEGGPLGPYIAVAMIEAAVNAAVDETSHEDVIDMLRDLAAQIEADADEAEED
;
A
#
# COMPACT_ATOMS: atom_id res chain seq x y z
N MET A 1 -25.05 -1.48 -12.48
CA MET A 1 -24.46 -2.63 -11.76
C MET A 1 -23.16 -3.01 -12.46
N SER A 2 -22.01 -2.53 -11.96
CA SER A 2 -20.68 -2.80 -12.56
C SER A 2 -19.47 -2.49 -11.67
N LYS A 3 -19.62 -1.86 -10.49
CA LYS A 3 -18.50 -1.62 -9.59
C LYS A 3 -18.11 -2.85 -8.74
N ASP A 4 -19.08 -3.69 -8.37
CA ASP A 4 -18.84 -4.83 -7.48
C ASP A 4 -17.98 -5.94 -8.11
N THR A 5 -18.13 -6.23 -9.40
CA THR A 5 -17.33 -7.25 -10.08
C THR A 5 -15.87 -6.81 -10.27
N THR A 6 -15.63 -5.52 -10.49
CA THR A 6 -14.27 -4.98 -10.67
C THR A 6 -13.50 -4.94 -9.35
N ASN A 7 -14.14 -4.56 -8.23
CA ASN A 7 -13.50 -4.57 -6.90
C ASN A 7 -13.10 -5.99 -6.47
N GLN A 8 -13.98 -6.98 -6.64
CA GLN A 8 -13.65 -8.38 -6.34
C GLN A 8 -12.48 -8.91 -7.19
N THR A 9 -12.32 -8.41 -8.42
CA THR A 9 -11.22 -8.82 -9.29
C THR A 9 -9.91 -8.15 -8.87
N ALA A 10 -9.93 -6.89 -8.44
CA ALA A 10 -8.76 -6.17 -7.95
C ALA A 10 -8.25 -6.73 -6.61
N GLU A 11 -9.15 -7.01 -5.66
CA GLU A 11 -8.81 -7.64 -4.39
C GLU A 11 -8.18 -9.03 -4.60
N ALA A 12 -8.77 -9.86 -5.46
CA ALA A 12 -8.21 -11.17 -5.78
C ALA A 12 -6.82 -11.11 -6.44
N LEU A 13 -6.60 -10.10 -7.30
CA LEU A 13 -5.28 -9.86 -7.89
C LEU A 13 -4.26 -9.37 -6.85
N PHE A 14 -4.69 -8.53 -5.92
CA PHE A 14 -3.87 -8.06 -4.80
C PHE A 14 -3.47 -9.22 -3.89
N GLU A 15 -4.43 -10.05 -3.44
CA GLU A 15 -4.15 -11.23 -2.61
C GLU A 15 -3.18 -12.20 -3.30
N LYS A 16 -3.34 -12.40 -4.61
CA LYS A 16 -2.42 -13.22 -5.40
C LYS A 16 -1.01 -12.61 -5.46
N ALA A 17 -0.89 -11.31 -5.68
CA ALA A 17 0.40 -10.63 -5.69
C ALA A 17 1.08 -10.69 -4.32
N LEU A 18 0.30 -10.48 -3.24
CA LEU A 18 0.78 -10.60 -1.87
C LEU A 18 1.29 -12.01 -1.56
N SER A 19 0.53 -13.04 -1.92
CA SER A 19 0.95 -14.44 -1.74
C SER A 19 2.27 -14.78 -2.46
N ILE A 20 2.48 -14.23 -3.66
CA ILE A 20 3.75 -14.39 -4.40
C ILE A 20 4.89 -13.69 -3.68
N ALA A 21 4.67 -12.45 -3.22
CA ALA A 21 5.67 -11.68 -2.49
C ALA A 21 6.07 -12.36 -1.17
N GLU A 22 5.10 -12.85 -0.41
CA GLU A 22 5.31 -13.60 0.84
C GLU A 22 6.16 -14.86 0.59
N LYS A 23 5.82 -15.64 -0.46
CA LYS A 23 6.59 -16.82 -0.82
C LYS A 23 8.06 -16.50 -1.09
N HIS A 24 8.32 -15.44 -1.86
CA HIS A 24 9.70 -15.03 -2.17
C HIS A 24 10.43 -14.49 -0.94
N LEU A 25 9.74 -13.77 -0.06
CA LEU A 25 10.29 -13.30 1.20
C LEU A 25 10.68 -14.47 2.11
N ASP A 26 9.81 -15.48 2.26
CA ASP A 26 10.09 -16.67 3.06
C ASP A 26 11.29 -17.47 2.52
N GLU A 27 11.38 -17.63 1.21
CA GLU A 27 12.52 -18.27 0.55
C GLU A 27 13.82 -17.48 0.83
N ALA A 28 13.80 -16.16 0.68
CA ALA A 28 14.96 -15.30 0.94
C ALA A 28 15.40 -15.30 2.41
N ILE A 29 14.45 -15.27 3.36
CA ILE A 29 14.73 -15.37 4.80
C ILE A 29 15.40 -16.72 5.11
N LYS A 30 14.87 -17.80 4.55
CA LYS A 30 15.41 -19.15 4.76
C LYS A 30 16.82 -19.30 4.18
N GLU A 31 17.07 -18.77 2.99
CA GLU A 31 18.39 -18.76 2.37
C GLU A 31 19.39 -17.88 3.15
N GLY A 32 18.91 -16.78 3.74
CA GLY A 32 19.71 -15.91 4.60
C GLY A 32 20.24 -16.57 5.87
N GLY A 33 19.64 -17.68 6.30
CA GLY A 33 20.03 -18.39 7.51
C GLY A 33 20.09 -17.46 8.73
N PRO A 34 21.24 -17.31 9.40
CA PRO A 34 21.38 -16.37 10.53
C PRO A 34 21.08 -14.89 10.18
N LEU A 35 21.18 -14.51 8.92
CA LEU A 35 20.90 -13.15 8.44
C LEU A 35 19.46 -12.96 7.95
N GLY A 36 18.63 -14.00 7.95
CA GLY A 36 17.24 -13.95 7.47
C GLY A 36 16.43 -12.74 7.97
N PRO A 37 16.49 -12.38 9.28
CA PRO A 37 15.81 -11.18 9.78
C PRO A 37 16.27 -9.87 9.11
N TYR A 38 17.57 -9.75 8.80
CA TYR A 38 18.10 -8.56 8.11
C TYR A 38 17.69 -8.52 6.65
N ILE A 39 17.57 -9.68 5.99
CA ILE A 39 17.06 -9.76 4.62
C ILE A 39 15.60 -9.28 4.56
N ALA A 40 14.77 -9.67 5.52
CA ALA A 40 13.39 -9.21 5.58
C ALA A 40 13.30 -7.68 5.70
N VAL A 41 14.10 -7.08 6.59
CA VAL A 41 14.16 -5.62 6.76
C VAL A 41 14.63 -4.94 5.47
N ALA A 42 15.70 -5.43 4.85
CA ALA A 42 16.24 -4.84 3.62
C ALA A 42 15.26 -4.91 2.44
N MET A 43 14.49 -6.00 2.31
CA MET A 43 13.48 -6.14 1.27
C MET A 43 12.31 -5.18 1.47
N ILE A 44 11.84 -4.99 2.72
CA ILE A 44 10.81 -4.02 3.04
C ILE A 44 11.31 -2.59 2.77
N GLU A 45 12.52 -2.26 3.19
CA GLU A 45 13.12 -0.94 2.94
C GLU A 45 13.25 -0.65 1.44
N ALA A 46 13.70 -1.63 0.66
CA ALA A 46 13.77 -1.50 -0.80
C ALA A 46 12.38 -1.28 -1.43
N ALA A 47 11.36 -2.01 -0.99
CA ALA A 47 9.99 -1.85 -1.49
C ALA A 47 9.41 -0.47 -1.13
N VAL A 48 9.64 0.02 0.09
CA VAL A 48 9.21 1.36 0.52
C VAL A 48 9.90 2.43 -0.30
N ASN A 49 11.23 2.33 -0.49
CA ASN A 49 11.96 3.31 -1.28
C ASN A 49 11.54 3.31 -2.76
N ALA A 50 11.29 2.14 -3.34
CA ALA A 50 10.75 2.05 -4.70
C ALA A 50 9.37 2.72 -4.82
N ALA A 51 8.49 2.51 -3.85
CA ALA A 51 7.19 3.17 -3.82
C ALA A 51 7.32 4.69 -3.67
N VAL A 52 8.26 5.17 -2.86
CA VAL A 52 8.56 6.62 -2.72
C VAL A 52 9.11 7.19 -4.02
N ASP A 53 10.01 6.49 -4.70
CA ASP A 53 10.59 6.93 -5.98
C ASP A 53 9.54 7.00 -7.10
N GLU A 54 8.54 6.11 -7.06
CA GLU A 54 7.42 6.09 -8.00
C GLU A 54 6.34 7.13 -7.65
N THR A 55 6.28 7.59 -6.40
CA THR A 55 5.32 8.60 -5.96
C THR A 55 5.81 9.98 -6.37
N SER A 56 5.07 10.64 -7.26
CA SER A 56 5.41 12.00 -7.67
C SER A 56 5.01 13.02 -6.59
N HIS A 57 5.64 14.20 -6.63
CA HIS A 57 5.23 15.32 -5.76
C HIS A 57 3.78 15.75 -6.04
N GLU A 58 3.28 15.54 -7.27
CA GLU A 58 1.89 15.83 -7.65
C GLU A 58 0.93 14.85 -6.96
N ASP A 59 1.27 13.56 -6.90
CA ASP A 59 0.46 12.55 -6.20
C ASP A 59 0.32 12.87 -4.70
N VAL A 60 1.40 13.33 -4.07
CA VAL A 60 1.37 13.76 -2.66
C VAL A 60 0.49 15.00 -2.48
N ILE A 61 0.57 15.96 -3.40
CA ILE A 61 -0.25 17.17 -3.35
C ILE A 61 -1.73 16.82 -3.50
N ASP A 62 -2.08 15.92 -4.40
CA ASP A 62 -3.46 15.52 -4.64
C ASP A 62 -4.02 14.73 -3.44
N MET A 63 -3.24 13.82 -2.84
CA MET A 63 -3.64 13.17 -1.57
C MET A 63 -3.88 14.18 -0.43
N LEU A 64 -3.02 15.21 -0.32
CA LEU A 64 -3.18 16.25 0.71
C LEU A 64 -4.43 17.10 0.47
N ARG A 65 -4.77 17.38 -0.79
CA ARG A 65 -6.00 18.10 -1.16
C ARG A 65 -7.25 17.27 -0.87
N ASP A 66 -7.23 15.98 -1.22
CA ASP A 66 -8.34 15.07 -0.94
C ASP A 66 -8.56 14.91 0.57
N LEU A 67 -7.49 14.84 1.36
CA LEU A 67 -7.58 14.82 2.83
C LEU A 67 -8.14 16.13 3.39
N ALA A 68 -7.70 17.29 2.89
CA ALA A 68 -8.23 18.58 3.32
C ALA A 68 -9.73 18.70 3.03
N ALA A 69 -10.17 18.27 1.83
CA ALA A 69 -11.57 18.27 1.45
C ALA A 69 -12.42 17.33 2.32
N GLN A 70 -11.89 16.17 2.71
CA GLN A 70 -12.56 15.26 3.65
C GLN A 70 -12.71 15.89 5.03
N ILE A 71 -11.67 16.53 5.55
CA ILE A 71 -11.71 17.22 6.86
C ILE A 71 -12.73 18.36 6.85
N GLU A 72 -12.80 19.15 5.77
CA GLU A 72 -13.79 20.22 5.63
C GLU A 72 -15.22 19.67 5.58
N ALA A 73 -15.45 18.60 4.81
CA ALA A 73 -16.76 17.95 4.75
C ALA A 73 -17.19 17.35 6.10
N ASP A 74 -16.27 16.71 6.83
CA ASP A 74 -16.53 16.17 8.18
C ASP A 74 -16.81 17.28 9.20
N ALA A 75 -16.18 18.45 9.04
CA ALA A 75 -16.42 19.61 9.91
C ALA A 75 -17.78 20.26 9.64
N ASP A 76 -18.18 20.36 8.37
CA ASP A 76 -19.49 20.89 7.96
C ASP A 76 -20.64 19.96 8.41
N GLU A 77 -20.45 18.63 8.36
CA GLU A 77 -21.44 17.66 8.89
C GLU A 77 -21.55 17.72 10.43
N ALA A 78 -20.52 18.16 11.14
CA ALA A 78 -20.54 18.29 12.61
C ALA A 78 -21.27 19.56 13.12
N GLU A 79 -21.58 20.53 12.25
CA GLU A 79 -22.31 21.77 12.61
C GLU A 79 -23.83 21.69 12.37
N GLU A 80 -24.34 20.61 11.75
CA GLU A 80 -25.79 20.42 11.47
C GLU A 80 -26.58 19.61 12.54
N ASP A 81 -25.94 19.21 13.65
CA ASP A 81 -26.57 18.62 14.87
C ASP A 81 -26.67 19.64 16.03
#